data_AF-A0A9N9XQ96-F1
#
_entry.id   AF-A0A9N9XQ96-F1
#
_cell.length_a   1.000
_cell.length_b   1.000
_cell.length_c   1.000
_cell.angle_alpha   90.00
_cell.angle_beta   90.00
_cell.angle_gamma   90.00
#
_symmetry.space_group_name_H-M   'P 1'
#
loop_
_entity.id
_entity.type
_entity.pdbx_description
1 polymer ?
#
loop_
_entity_poly.entity_id
_entity_poly.type
_entity_poly.pdbx_seq_one_letter_code
_entity_poly.pdbx_strand_id
1 'polypeptide(L)'
;MSTKMTYEIALTILCFCDIPSTITGTIDTTIDYINETTTEFATTTSIDMDSLLENIRDVGYYLRAHKFNEYDRRYETNSTLAERQYFKHFPRPPLRSLHWEVHKHCEPSFMECLDYLAKKIRGVAARRVDDTSEIMMKQKWNWKKNSAEIKQVDEECKKNKRIDDVIADPFEGPLERYQWRVTASYFMCWYTTKGTPELKRFYEKCDNFANCLDEDFGPYNDDDRVEDLKSFSCASYSFCPDPCCPLKHVNLMKDCYESPENPCYRSNAAGKRQCKHDMTENTEFSDIILNRWNVTCRCPQQRGYEWNSRYGICIDLDECLSKTHNCKPKVESCLNLPGSFRCICHWGYIWDEESHECLSSTALSMLKLKRKQTRKTRQKLTAWQKFKNILFWRNSS
;
A
#
# COMPACT_ATOMS: atom_id res chain seq x y z
N MET A 1 -49.16 32.16 22.04
CA MET A 1 -48.65 31.85 23.39
C MET A 1 -47.33 31.13 23.22
N SER A 2 -46.26 31.82 23.66
CA SER A 2 -44.89 31.32 23.87
C SER A 2 -44.92 30.13 24.85
N THR A 3 -43.95 29.22 24.98
CA THR A 3 -42.50 29.44 25.13
C THR A 3 -41.77 28.08 25.05
N LYS A 4 -40.53 28.09 24.53
CA LYS A 4 -39.50 27.06 24.75
C LYS A 4 -39.14 26.98 26.24
N MET A 5 -38.81 25.79 26.75
CA MET A 5 -38.19 25.64 28.08
C MET A 5 -37.04 24.62 28.03
N THR A 6 -35.89 25.11 28.48
CA THR A 6 -34.57 24.50 28.71
C THR A 6 -34.50 23.84 30.09
N TYR A 7 -33.70 22.78 30.26
CA TYR A 7 -33.10 22.34 31.54
C TYR A 7 -31.79 21.59 31.19
N GLU A 8 -30.59 22.10 31.49
CA GLU A 8 -29.86 22.13 32.78
C GLU A 8 -29.67 20.77 33.45
N ILE A 9 -28.41 20.32 33.55
CA ILE A 9 -27.94 19.35 34.55
C ILE A 9 -26.73 19.99 35.24
N ALA A 10 -26.89 20.23 36.54
CA ALA A 10 -25.86 20.74 37.44
C ALA A 10 -25.19 19.61 38.23
N LEU A 11 -23.92 19.89 38.54
CA LEU A 11 -22.96 19.24 39.45
C LEU A 11 -23.49 18.65 40.76
N THR A 12 -22.76 17.66 41.29
CA THR A 12 -22.08 17.54 42.62
C THR A 12 -21.97 16.06 43.04
N ILE A 13 -20.97 15.46 43.73
CA ILE A 13 -19.77 15.90 44.47
C ILE A 13 -18.93 14.65 44.88
N LEU A 14 -17.59 14.80 44.84
CA LEU A 14 -16.46 14.31 45.68
C LEU A 14 -16.36 12.86 46.22
N CYS A 15 -15.15 12.26 46.14
CA CYS A 15 -14.17 12.28 47.25
C CYS A 15 -12.82 11.55 46.99
N PHE A 16 -11.72 12.29 47.24
CA PHE A 16 -10.37 11.99 47.80
C PHE A 16 -9.43 10.96 47.13
N CYS A 17 -8.23 11.37 46.65
CA CYS A 17 -6.91 11.55 47.34
C CYS A 17 -6.24 10.20 47.69
N ASP A 18 -4.96 9.91 47.43
CA ASP A 18 -3.75 10.73 47.61
C ASP A 18 -2.61 10.36 46.63
N ILE A 19 -1.74 11.33 46.37
CA ILE A 19 -0.39 11.20 45.79
C ILE A 19 0.62 11.42 46.95
N PRO A 20 1.84 10.88 46.86
CA PRO A 20 2.96 11.79 47.06
C PRO A 20 4.03 11.70 45.97
N SER A 21 4.63 12.85 45.73
CA SER A 21 5.50 13.21 44.63
C SER A 21 6.99 13.11 44.97
N THR A 22 7.78 12.91 43.90
CA THR A 22 9.17 13.37 43.65
C THR A 22 10.32 12.77 44.45
N ILE A 23 11.34 12.29 43.74
CA ILE A 23 12.74 12.78 43.81
C ILE A 23 13.47 12.48 42.49
N THR A 24 14.31 13.43 42.12
CA THR A 24 15.19 13.64 40.96
C THR A 24 16.28 12.59 40.76
N GLY A 25 16.67 12.32 39.51
CA GLY A 25 17.89 11.56 39.18
C GLY A 25 18.25 11.62 37.69
N THR A 26 19.50 11.99 37.42
CA THR A 26 20.20 12.25 36.15
C THR A 26 20.13 11.16 35.07
N ILE A 27 20.11 11.60 33.81
CA ILE A 27 20.34 10.79 32.61
C ILE A 27 21.86 10.57 32.46
N ASP A 28 22.31 9.32 32.47
CA ASP A 28 23.60 8.93 31.89
C ASP A 28 23.47 7.58 31.18
N THR A 29 24.18 7.50 30.06
CA THR A 29 24.17 6.45 29.04
C THR A 29 24.97 5.21 29.46
N THR A 30 24.47 4.00 29.16
CA THR A 30 25.27 2.88 28.61
C THR A 30 24.40 1.67 28.27
N ILE A 31 24.73 1.07 27.13
CA ILE A 31 24.35 -0.27 26.67
C ILE A 31 25.15 -1.27 27.52
N ASP A 32 24.53 -2.34 28.04
CA ASP A 32 25.19 -3.64 28.10
C ASP A 32 24.25 -4.84 28.33
N TYR A 33 24.72 -5.95 27.80
CA TYR A 33 24.08 -7.23 27.50
C TYR A 33 24.15 -8.23 28.69
N ILE A 34 23.05 -8.97 28.92
CA ILE A 34 22.90 -10.36 29.45
C ILE A 34 23.46 -10.74 30.85
N ASN A 35 22.60 -11.12 31.81
CA ASN A 35 22.49 -12.51 32.34
C ASN A 35 21.39 -12.74 33.40
N GLU A 36 20.82 -13.94 33.27
CA GLU A 36 19.69 -14.58 33.92
C GLU A 36 19.67 -14.57 35.46
N THR A 37 18.46 -14.59 36.04
CA THR A 37 18.07 -15.63 37.00
C THR A 37 16.53 -15.76 37.03
N THR A 38 16.10 -16.97 36.68
CA THR A 38 14.75 -17.57 36.69
C THR A 38 14.01 -17.36 38.03
N THR A 39 12.68 -17.21 38.08
CA THR A 39 11.73 -18.33 37.99
C THR A 39 10.26 -17.88 37.83
N GLU A 40 9.51 -18.69 37.07
CA GLU A 40 8.03 -18.87 37.08
C GLU A 40 7.12 -17.84 36.38
N PHE A 41 7.19 -17.73 35.04
CA PHE A 41 5.99 -17.47 34.20
C PHE A 41 6.24 -17.66 32.68
N ALA A 42 6.60 -18.86 32.18
CA ALA A 42 6.76 -19.05 30.73
C ALA A 42 6.71 -20.52 30.30
N THR A 43 5.52 -21.05 30.03
CA THR A 43 5.37 -22.29 29.22
C THR A 43 4.17 -22.27 28.27
N THR A 44 3.25 -21.30 28.41
CA THR A 44 2.06 -21.19 27.54
C THR A 44 2.24 -20.27 26.33
N THR A 45 3.30 -19.45 26.25
CA THR A 45 3.49 -18.49 25.15
C THR A 45 4.43 -18.97 24.04
N SER A 46 5.37 -19.88 24.31
CA SER A 46 6.29 -20.37 23.28
C SER A 46 5.64 -21.37 22.32
N ILE A 47 4.84 -22.30 22.84
CA ILE A 47 4.18 -23.35 22.07
C ILE A 47 3.14 -22.77 21.10
N ASP A 48 2.45 -21.70 21.49
CA ASP A 48 1.45 -21.03 20.65
C ASP A 48 2.09 -20.23 19.50
N MET A 49 3.23 -19.59 19.76
CA MET A 49 3.95 -18.82 18.75
C MET A 49 4.61 -19.71 17.69
N ASP A 50 5.15 -20.87 18.07
CA ASP A 50 5.72 -21.82 17.12
C ASP A 50 4.66 -22.39 16.18
N SER A 51 3.49 -22.77 16.73
CA SER A 51 2.32 -23.23 15.97
C SER A 51 1.80 -22.16 15.01
N LEU A 52 1.70 -20.91 15.49
CA LEU A 52 1.31 -19.77 14.66
C LEU A 52 2.24 -19.60 13.46
N LEU A 53 3.55 -19.62 13.71
CA LEU A 53 4.55 -19.42 12.68
C LEU A 53 4.56 -20.58 11.66
N GLU A 54 4.40 -21.82 12.12
CA GLU A 54 4.25 -23.00 11.25
C GLU A 54 3.03 -22.86 10.32
N ASN A 55 1.88 -22.44 10.85
CA ASN A 55 0.68 -22.19 10.06
C ASN A 55 0.90 -21.10 9.00
N ILE A 56 1.59 -20.00 9.35
CA ILE A 56 1.93 -18.92 8.40
C ILE A 56 2.80 -19.46 7.25
N ARG A 57 3.79 -20.29 7.57
CA ARG A 57 4.72 -20.87 6.60
C ARG A 57 4.05 -21.87 5.67
N ASP A 58 3.19 -22.73 6.22
CA ASP A 58 2.43 -23.70 5.43
C ASP A 58 1.45 -23.00 4.47
N VAL A 59 0.70 -21.99 4.94
CA VAL A 59 -0.17 -21.17 4.10
C VAL A 59 0.65 -20.37 3.08
N GLY A 60 1.79 -19.82 3.52
CA GLY A 60 2.80 -19.16 2.69
C GLY A 60 3.22 -20.02 1.51
N TYR A 61 3.70 -21.22 1.79
CA TYR A 61 4.13 -22.19 0.78
C TYR A 61 3.00 -22.55 -0.19
N TYR A 62 1.81 -22.88 0.34
CA TYR A 62 0.68 -23.31 -0.49
C TYR A 62 0.19 -22.22 -1.45
N LEU A 63 0.12 -20.96 -0.99
CA LEU A 63 -0.29 -19.82 -1.83
C LEU A 63 0.84 -19.33 -2.74
N ARG A 64 2.10 -19.52 -2.36
CA ARG A 64 3.25 -19.26 -3.25
C ARG A 64 3.23 -20.20 -4.47
N ALA A 65 2.92 -21.48 -4.24
CA ALA A 65 2.74 -22.43 -5.34
C ALA A 65 1.65 -21.98 -6.30
N HIS A 66 0.55 -21.42 -5.78
CA HIS A 66 -0.51 -20.82 -6.57
C HIS A 66 -0.01 -19.63 -7.41
N LYS A 67 0.68 -18.68 -6.77
CA LYS A 67 1.21 -17.47 -7.43
C LYS A 67 2.14 -17.78 -8.62
N PHE A 68 2.99 -18.79 -8.50
CA PHE A 68 4.04 -19.04 -9.51
C PHE A 68 3.73 -20.18 -10.48
N ASN A 69 2.87 -21.13 -10.13
CA ASN A 69 2.67 -22.35 -10.91
C ASN A 69 1.23 -22.58 -11.38
N GLU A 70 0.25 -21.87 -10.83
CA GLU A 70 -1.16 -21.99 -11.22
C GLU A 70 -1.49 -21.10 -12.43
N TYR A 71 -2.61 -21.42 -13.07
CA TYR A 71 -3.17 -20.73 -14.23
C TYR A 71 -4.69 -20.59 -14.11
N ASP A 72 -5.36 -19.93 -15.05
CA ASP A 72 -6.80 -19.66 -14.94
C ASP A 72 -7.63 -20.85 -15.40
N ARG A 73 -7.96 -21.73 -14.45
CA ARG A 73 -8.74 -22.95 -14.70
C ARG A 73 -10.17 -22.71 -15.20
N ARG A 74 -10.65 -21.47 -15.20
CA ARG A 74 -11.96 -21.13 -15.78
C ARG A 74 -11.93 -21.09 -17.31
N TYR A 75 -10.77 -20.78 -17.90
CA TYR A 75 -10.63 -20.53 -19.33
C TYR A 75 -9.62 -21.47 -19.98
N GLU A 76 -8.60 -21.90 -19.24
CA GLU A 76 -7.54 -22.74 -19.74
C GLU A 76 -7.73 -24.17 -19.24
N THR A 77 -7.93 -25.10 -20.18
CA THR A 77 -8.09 -26.53 -19.88
C THR A 77 -6.79 -27.32 -20.07
N ASN A 78 -5.83 -26.77 -20.81
CA ASN A 78 -4.53 -27.42 -21.06
C ASN A 78 -3.43 -26.79 -20.22
N SER A 79 -3.01 -27.49 -19.17
CA SER A 79 -1.96 -27.05 -18.24
C SER A 79 -0.59 -26.80 -18.89
N THR A 80 -0.31 -27.40 -20.05
CA THR A 80 0.98 -27.24 -20.74
C THR A 80 1.07 -25.93 -21.52
N LEU A 81 -0.04 -25.45 -22.07
CA LEU A 81 -0.11 -24.21 -22.85
C LEU A 81 -0.55 -23.01 -22.00
N ALA A 82 -1.09 -23.29 -20.82
CA ALA A 82 -1.60 -22.32 -19.88
C ALA A 82 -0.57 -21.25 -19.45
N GLU A 83 -0.99 -19.99 -19.47
CA GLU A 83 -0.14 -18.88 -19.05
C GLU A 83 -0.10 -18.75 -17.52
N ARG A 84 1.11 -18.70 -16.96
CA ARG A 84 1.34 -18.54 -15.51
C ARG A 84 1.80 -17.12 -15.26
N GLN A 85 0.88 -16.25 -14.85
CA GLN A 85 1.13 -14.81 -14.71
C GLN A 85 0.75 -14.24 -13.34
N TYR A 86 0.39 -15.09 -12.38
CA TYR A 86 -0.10 -14.59 -11.08
C TYR A 86 0.94 -13.90 -10.22
N PHE A 87 2.22 -14.07 -10.54
CA PHE A 87 3.28 -13.23 -9.97
C PHE A 87 3.24 -11.78 -10.45
N LYS A 88 2.59 -11.48 -11.60
CA LYS A 88 2.45 -10.12 -12.15
C LYS A 88 1.16 -9.43 -11.66
N HIS A 89 0.07 -10.18 -11.59
CA HIS A 89 -1.25 -9.70 -11.20
C HIS A 89 -2.16 -10.86 -10.78
N PHE A 90 -3.16 -10.60 -9.93
CA PHE A 90 -4.23 -11.57 -9.71
C PHE A 90 -5.04 -11.87 -10.98
N PRO A 91 -5.84 -12.94 -11.03
CA PRO A 91 -6.59 -13.33 -12.22
C PRO A 91 -7.36 -12.18 -12.88
N ARG A 92 -7.35 -12.16 -14.22
CA ARG A 92 -8.04 -11.18 -15.05
C ARG A 92 -8.93 -11.93 -16.06
N PRO A 93 -10.26 -11.78 -16.02
CA PRO A 93 -11.03 -10.97 -15.07
C PRO A 93 -10.93 -11.49 -13.62
N PRO A 94 -11.21 -10.65 -12.61
CA PRO A 94 -11.25 -11.10 -11.21
C PRO A 94 -12.31 -12.19 -11.00
N LEU A 95 -12.32 -12.83 -9.83
CA LEU A 95 -13.40 -13.76 -9.49
C LEU A 95 -14.75 -13.03 -9.47
N ARG A 96 -15.77 -13.65 -10.08
CA ARG A 96 -17.15 -13.13 -10.03
C ARG A 96 -17.72 -13.20 -8.61
N SER A 97 -17.33 -14.22 -7.86
CA SER A 97 -17.70 -14.45 -6.46
C SER A 97 -16.51 -15.06 -5.74
N LEU A 98 -16.24 -14.56 -4.54
CA LEU A 98 -15.22 -15.13 -3.66
C LEU A 98 -15.64 -16.52 -3.18
N HIS A 99 -14.66 -17.36 -2.83
CA HIS A 99 -14.94 -18.62 -2.19
C HIS A 99 -15.61 -18.38 -0.83
N TRP A 100 -16.81 -18.91 -0.65
CA TRP A 100 -17.67 -18.56 0.48
C TRP A 100 -17.06 -18.95 1.85
N GLU A 101 -16.44 -20.13 1.97
CA GLU A 101 -15.82 -20.56 3.24
C GLU A 101 -14.65 -19.65 3.62
N VAL A 102 -13.74 -19.37 2.67
CA VAL A 102 -12.62 -18.47 2.88
C VAL A 102 -13.14 -17.10 3.31
N HIS A 103 -14.13 -16.53 2.59
CA HIS A 103 -14.70 -15.24 2.95
C HIS A 103 -15.26 -15.24 4.38
N LYS A 104 -16.06 -16.26 4.73
CA LYS A 104 -16.67 -16.40 6.05
C LYS A 104 -15.64 -16.37 7.18
N HIS A 105 -14.49 -17.02 7.00
CA HIS A 105 -13.46 -17.14 8.02
C HIS A 105 -12.39 -16.04 7.97
N CYS A 106 -12.17 -15.43 6.80
CA CYS A 106 -11.10 -14.45 6.62
C CYS A 106 -11.55 -12.99 6.70
N GLU A 107 -12.84 -12.71 6.54
CA GLU A 107 -13.39 -11.36 6.72
C GLU A 107 -13.31 -10.87 8.19
N PRO A 108 -13.58 -11.69 9.23
CA PRO A 108 -13.60 -11.20 10.61
C PRO A 108 -12.24 -10.80 11.17
N SER A 109 -11.22 -11.66 11.01
CA SER A 109 -9.87 -11.39 11.53
C SER A 109 -8.78 -12.22 10.86
N PHE A 110 -7.53 -11.76 10.96
CA PHE A 110 -6.37 -12.50 10.47
C PHE A 110 -6.21 -13.86 11.14
N MET A 111 -6.43 -13.94 12.46
CA MET A 111 -6.24 -15.17 13.23
C MET A 111 -7.27 -16.24 12.84
N GLU A 112 -8.54 -15.87 12.69
CA GLU A 112 -9.57 -16.79 12.20
C GLU A 112 -9.30 -17.24 10.76
N CYS A 113 -8.82 -16.32 9.91
CA CYS A 113 -8.41 -16.63 8.56
C CYS A 113 -7.32 -17.69 8.57
N LEU A 114 -6.23 -17.42 9.29
CA LEU A 114 -5.05 -18.27 9.31
C LEU A 114 -5.36 -19.66 9.87
N ASP A 115 -6.12 -19.75 10.95
CA ASP A 115 -6.53 -21.04 11.53
C ASP A 115 -7.34 -21.87 10.52
N TYR A 116 -8.34 -21.26 9.88
CA TYR A 116 -9.14 -21.93 8.85
C TYR A 116 -8.28 -22.38 7.66
N LEU A 117 -7.45 -21.49 7.12
CA LEU A 117 -6.60 -21.79 5.97
C LEU A 117 -5.62 -22.93 6.30
N ALA A 118 -4.92 -22.84 7.42
CA ALA A 118 -3.97 -23.85 7.88
C ALA A 118 -4.65 -25.21 8.10
N LYS A 119 -5.82 -25.22 8.73
CA LYS A 119 -6.60 -26.45 8.95
C LYS A 119 -7.05 -27.09 7.63
N LYS A 120 -7.50 -26.30 6.66
CA LYS A 120 -7.94 -26.81 5.34
C LYS A 120 -6.76 -27.42 4.58
N ILE A 121 -5.60 -26.76 4.57
CA ILE A 121 -4.44 -27.22 3.79
C ILE A 121 -3.71 -28.43 4.41
N ARG A 122 -3.92 -28.77 5.69
CA ARG A 122 -3.36 -29.99 6.29
C ARG A 122 -3.79 -31.28 5.57
N GLY A 123 -4.94 -31.26 4.89
CA GLY A 123 -5.48 -32.39 4.14
C GLY A 123 -5.00 -32.50 2.69
N VAL A 124 -4.18 -31.55 2.20
CA VAL A 124 -3.74 -31.56 0.79
C VAL A 124 -2.59 -32.55 0.58
N ALA A 125 -2.47 -33.08 -0.63
CA ALA A 125 -1.38 -34.01 -0.95
C ALA A 125 -0.01 -33.30 -1.01
N ALA A 126 0.04 -32.08 -1.54
CA ALA A 126 1.29 -31.33 -1.75
C ALA A 126 1.57 -30.35 -0.59
N ARG A 127 2.10 -30.86 0.52
CA ARG A 127 2.39 -30.07 1.74
C ARG A 127 3.83 -29.54 1.75
N ARG A 128 4.07 -28.44 2.48
CA ARG A 128 5.41 -27.87 2.70
C ARG A 128 6.37 -28.88 3.34
N VAL A 129 5.89 -29.66 4.31
CA VAL A 129 6.71 -30.64 5.03
C VAL A 129 7.20 -31.81 4.16
N ASP A 130 6.53 -32.05 3.03
CA ASP A 130 6.88 -33.08 2.06
C ASP A 130 7.70 -32.50 0.88
N ASP A 131 7.97 -31.19 0.89
CA ASP A 131 8.80 -30.54 -0.12
C ASP A 131 10.25 -30.99 -0.01
N THR A 132 10.88 -31.21 -1.17
CA THR A 132 12.26 -31.68 -1.25
C THR A 132 13.24 -30.69 -0.59
N SER A 133 13.03 -29.39 -0.78
CA SER A 133 13.90 -28.35 -0.24
C SER A 133 13.79 -28.28 1.28
N GLU A 134 12.58 -28.42 1.82
CA GLU A 134 12.31 -28.48 3.26
C GLU A 134 12.97 -29.71 3.90
N ILE A 135 12.82 -30.88 3.28
CA ILE A 135 13.44 -32.12 3.76
C ILE A 135 14.96 -32.02 3.72
N MET A 136 15.52 -31.49 2.62
CA MET A 136 16.96 -31.27 2.48
C MET A 136 17.50 -30.36 3.58
N MET A 137 16.79 -29.26 3.87
CA MET A 137 17.16 -28.33 4.94
C MET A 137 17.12 -28.99 6.31
N LYS A 138 16.01 -29.67 6.66
CA LYS A 138 15.83 -30.34 7.96
C LYS A 138 16.87 -31.42 8.20
N GLN A 139 17.17 -32.22 7.18
CA GLN A 139 18.13 -33.33 7.26
C GLN A 139 19.58 -32.89 7.01
N LYS A 140 19.82 -31.61 6.71
CA LYS A 140 21.14 -31.06 6.33
C LYS A 140 21.77 -31.84 5.16
N TRP A 141 20.95 -32.29 4.23
CA TRP A 141 21.39 -33.04 3.06
C TRP A 141 22.08 -32.12 2.05
N ASN A 142 23.00 -32.69 1.29
CA ASN A 142 23.62 -32.03 0.16
C ASN A 142 23.69 -32.99 -1.02
N TRP A 143 23.66 -32.44 -2.24
CA TRP A 143 23.61 -33.23 -3.46
C TRP A 143 24.79 -34.20 -3.60
N LYS A 144 25.98 -33.81 -3.15
CA LYS A 144 27.19 -34.65 -3.25
C LYS A 144 27.11 -35.91 -2.41
N LYS A 145 26.43 -35.87 -1.26
CA LYS A 145 26.34 -36.99 -0.30
C LYS A 145 25.03 -37.77 -0.40
N ASN A 146 23.94 -37.13 -0.80
CA ASN A 146 22.58 -37.68 -0.66
C ASN A 146 21.81 -37.69 -1.99
N SER A 147 22.50 -37.77 -3.13
CA SER A 147 21.86 -37.64 -4.45
C SER A 147 20.75 -38.68 -4.72
N ALA A 148 20.85 -39.90 -4.18
CA ALA A 148 19.86 -40.94 -4.37
C ALA A 148 18.59 -40.65 -3.55
N GLU A 149 18.78 -40.28 -2.29
CA GLU A 149 17.70 -39.93 -1.36
C GLU A 149 16.96 -38.67 -1.81
N ILE A 150 17.70 -37.64 -2.25
CA ILE A 150 17.09 -36.40 -2.75
C ILE A 150 16.23 -36.68 -3.99
N LYS A 151 16.71 -37.50 -4.93
CA LYS A 151 15.93 -37.89 -6.11
C LYS A 151 14.67 -38.66 -5.74
N GLN A 152 14.76 -39.57 -4.77
CA GLN A 152 13.60 -40.32 -4.31
C GLN A 152 12.54 -39.41 -3.69
N VAL A 153 12.97 -38.48 -2.82
CA VAL A 153 12.08 -37.50 -2.18
C VAL A 153 11.46 -36.56 -3.21
N ASP A 154 12.22 -36.11 -4.21
CA ASP A 154 11.72 -35.24 -5.27
C ASP A 154 10.68 -35.94 -6.16
N GLU A 155 10.89 -37.20 -6.52
CA GLU A 155 9.88 -38.00 -7.24
C GLU A 155 8.58 -38.15 -6.43
N GLU A 156 8.69 -38.35 -5.11
CA GLU A 156 7.52 -38.42 -4.23
C GLU A 156 6.79 -37.07 -4.14
N CYS A 157 7.53 -35.96 -3.99
CA CYS A 157 6.95 -34.62 -4.00
C CYS A 157 6.22 -34.33 -5.32
N LYS A 158 6.86 -34.63 -6.46
CA LYS A 158 6.27 -34.45 -7.80
C LYS A 158 5.02 -35.31 -7.99
N LYS A 159 5.00 -36.53 -7.46
CA LYS A 159 3.82 -37.39 -7.45
C LYS A 159 2.68 -36.76 -6.63
N ASN A 160 2.96 -36.29 -5.42
CA ASN A 160 1.98 -35.64 -4.56
C ASN A 160 1.41 -34.36 -5.20
N LYS A 161 2.25 -33.59 -5.89
CA LYS A 161 1.81 -32.43 -6.66
C LYS A 161 0.86 -32.80 -7.80
N ARG A 162 1.16 -33.86 -8.56
CA ARG A 162 0.24 -34.35 -9.61
C ARG A 162 -1.12 -34.79 -9.03
N ILE A 163 -1.11 -35.40 -7.84
CA ILE A 163 -2.34 -35.79 -7.12
C ILE A 163 -3.14 -34.55 -6.71
N ASP A 164 -2.50 -33.54 -6.10
CA ASP A 164 -3.13 -32.26 -5.73
C ASP A 164 -3.68 -31.50 -6.96
N ASP A 165 -3.00 -31.63 -8.11
CA ASP A 165 -3.42 -30.97 -9.35
C ASP A 165 -4.68 -31.58 -9.99
N VAL A 166 -4.89 -32.89 -9.82
CA VAL A 166 -5.97 -33.66 -10.45
C VAL A 166 -7.13 -33.88 -9.49
N ILE A 167 -6.84 -34.42 -8.29
CA ILE A 167 -7.86 -34.75 -7.29
C ILE A 167 -8.27 -33.50 -6.54
N ALA A 168 -7.27 -32.69 -6.15
CA ALA A 168 -7.47 -31.49 -5.37
C ALA A 168 -8.15 -31.76 -4.01
N ASP A 169 -7.90 -32.87 -3.32
CA ASP A 169 -8.40 -33.04 -1.95
C ASP A 169 -7.77 -31.98 -1.01
N PRO A 170 -8.52 -31.44 -0.02
CA PRO A 170 -9.90 -31.78 0.38
C PRO A 170 -10.98 -30.89 -0.29
N PHE A 171 -10.69 -30.36 -1.48
CA PHE A 171 -11.60 -29.51 -2.24
C PHE A 171 -12.53 -30.36 -3.12
N GLU A 172 -13.67 -29.82 -3.54
CA GLU A 172 -14.61 -30.54 -4.42
C GLU A 172 -14.04 -30.82 -5.82
N GLY A 173 -12.94 -30.15 -6.18
CA GLY A 173 -12.17 -30.40 -7.39
C GLY A 173 -11.23 -29.24 -7.74
N PRO A 174 -10.50 -29.33 -8.87
CA PRO A 174 -9.48 -28.34 -9.22
C PRO A 174 -10.00 -26.91 -9.43
N LEU A 175 -11.26 -26.76 -9.87
CA LEU A 175 -11.87 -25.44 -10.06
C LEU A 175 -12.24 -24.77 -8.73
N GLU A 176 -12.80 -25.54 -7.78
CA GLU A 176 -13.09 -25.06 -6.43
C GLU A 176 -11.76 -24.70 -5.74
N ARG A 177 -10.76 -25.58 -5.79
CA ARG A 177 -9.41 -25.32 -5.25
C ARG A 177 -8.80 -24.05 -5.81
N TYR A 178 -8.96 -23.81 -7.12
CA TYR A 178 -8.53 -22.57 -7.76
C TYR A 178 -9.24 -21.35 -7.16
N GLN A 179 -10.57 -21.38 -7.08
CA GLN A 179 -11.35 -20.30 -6.47
C GLN A 179 -10.95 -20.06 -5.00
N TRP A 180 -10.71 -21.13 -4.25
CA TRP A 180 -10.24 -21.09 -2.87
C TRP A 180 -8.87 -20.42 -2.77
N ARG A 181 -7.88 -20.87 -3.55
CA ARG A 181 -6.51 -20.33 -3.54
C ARG A 181 -6.49 -18.85 -3.92
N VAL A 182 -7.23 -18.45 -4.96
CA VAL A 182 -7.33 -17.04 -5.37
C VAL A 182 -7.96 -16.19 -4.25
N THR A 183 -9.04 -16.67 -3.64
CA THR A 183 -9.71 -15.95 -2.54
C THR A 183 -8.79 -15.83 -1.33
N ALA A 184 -8.09 -16.90 -0.96
CA ALA A 184 -7.13 -16.90 0.13
C ALA A 184 -5.97 -15.95 -0.14
N SER A 185 -5.42 -15.93 -1.37
CA SER A 185 -4.38 -14.99 -1.76
C SER A 185 -4.84 -13.53 -1.69
N TYR A 186 -6.10 -13.22 -2.04
CA TYR A 186 -6.65 -11.87 -1.84
C TYR A 186 -6.59 -11.44 -0.38
N PHE A 187 -7.10 -12.27 0.54
CA PHE A 187 -7.10 -11.94 1.98
C PHE A 187 -5.69 -11.89 2.57
N MET A 188 -4.84 -12.87 2.27
CA MET A 188 -3.47 -12.90 2.81
C MET A 188 -2.62 -11.76 2.28
N CYS A 189 -2.80 -11.37 1.01
CA CYS A 189 -2.17 -10.17 0.49
C CYS A 189 -2.73 -8.90 1.17
N TRP A 190 -4.04 -8.83 1.40
CA TRP A 190 -4.65 -7.71 2.11
C TRP A 190 -4.11 -7.53 3.53
N TYR A 191 -4.02 -8.59 4.33
CA TYR A 191 -3.38 -8.55 5.65
C TYR A 191 -1.91 -8.12 5.57
N THR A 192 -1.19 -8.56 4.53
CA THR A 192 0.18 -8.09 4.28
C THR A 192 0.23 -6.58 4.02
N THR A 193 -0.65 -6.03 3.19
CA THR A 193 -0.74 -4.58 2.91
C THR A 193 -1.19 -3.76 4.13
N LYS A 194 -1.99 -4.35 5.03
CA LYS A 194 -2.38 -3.73 6.30
C LYS A 194 -1.24 -3.71 7.33
N GLY A 195 -0.12 -4.39 7.07
CA GLY A 195 1.02 -4.42 7.97
C GLY A 195 0.79 -5.29 9.21
N THR A 196 0.00 -6.37 9.08
CA THR A 196 -0.26 -7.35 10.15
C THR A 196 1.05 -7.85 10.79
N PRO A 197 1.34 -7.56 12.08
CA PRO A 197 2.64 -7.80 12.69
C PRO A 197 3.16 -9.25 12.59
N GLU A 198 2.26 -10.22 12.63
CA GLU A 198 2.55 -11.65 12.54
C GLU A 198 3.16 -12.02 11.17
N LEU A 199 2.81 -11.29 10.11
CA LEU A 199 3.33 -11.50 8.75
C LEU A 199 4.65 -10.75 8.49
N LYS A 200 5.19 -10.04 9.49
CA LYS A 200 6.39 -9.22 9.34
C LYS A 200 7.62 -10.07 8.97
N ARG A 201 7.75 -11.27 9.54
CA ARG A 201 8.89 -12.17 9.32
C ARG A 201 8.46 -13.63 9.43
N PHE A 202 8.97 -14.47 8.52
CA PHE A 202 8.70 -15.91 8.55
C PHE A 202 9.79 -16.69 9.29
N TYR A 203 10.95 -16.08 9.58
CA TYR A 203 12.12 -16.73 10.21
C TYR A 203 12.58 -18.01 9.49
N GLU A 204 12.30 -18.11 8.20
CA GLU A 204 12.78 -19.14 7.29
C GLU A 204 12.93 -18.55 5.89
N LYS A 205 13.73 -19.22 5.08
CA LYS A 205 13.93 -18.88 3.67
C LYS A 205 12.65 -19.11 2.86
N CYS A 206 12.28 -18.14 2.06
CA CYS A 206 11.10 -18.18 1.19
C CYS A 206 11.42 -18.01 -0.31
N ASP A 207 12.70 -18.05 -0.66
CA ASP A 207 13.31 -17.98 -1.98
C ASP A 207 13.12 -19.30 -2.75
N ASN A 208 11.87 -19.72 -2.96
CA ASN A 208 11.52 -20.83 -3.84
C ASN A 208 10.13 -20.63 -4.48
N PHE A 209 9.78 -21.44 -5.47
CA PHE A 209 8.47 -21.37 -6.12
C PHE A 209 7.44 -22.35 -5.55
N ALA A 210 7.73 -23.00 -4.42
CA ALA A 210 6.91 -24.06 -3.83
C ALA A 210 6.52 -25.13 -4.87
N ASN A 211 7.54 -25.70 -5.52
CA ASN A 211 7.41 -26.53 -6.71
C ASN A 211 8.21 -27.84 -6.61
N CYS A 212 8.37 -28.41 -5.41
CA CYS A 212 9.40 -29.43 -5.21
C CYS A 212 10.79 -28.86 -5.59
N LEU A 213 11.75 -29.72 -5.95
CA LEU A 213 13.01 -29.25 -6.47
C LEU A 213 12.82 -28.65 -7.87
N ASP A 214 13.17 -27.36 -8.01
CA ASP A 214 13.14 -26.71 -9.31
C ASP A 214 14.28 -27.24 -10.21
N GLU A 215 14.01 -27.49 -11.48
CA GLU A 215 15.00 -28.10 -12.39
C GLU A 215 16.16 -27.15 -12.71
N ASP A 216 15.89 -25.85 -12.75
CA ASP A 216 16.86 -24.82 -13.12
C ASP A 216 17.59 -24.27 -11.89
N PHE A 217 16.88 -24.14 -10.76
CA PHE A 217 17.38 -23.45 -9.58
C PHE A 217 17.64 -24.37 -8.37
N GLY A 218 17.11 -25.59 -8.38
CA GLY A 218 17.22 -26.50 -7.25
C GLY A 218 16.34 -26.06 -6.06
N PRO A 219 16.85 -26.08 -4.81
CA PRO A 219 16.04 -25.86 -3.61
C PRO A 219 15.78 -24.38 -3.31
N TYR A 220 16.59 -23.49 -3.86
CA TYR A 220 16.50 -22.04 -3.66
C TYR A 220 16.67 -21.35 -5.00
N ASN A 221 15.90 -20.30 -5.25
CA ASN A 221 15.97 -19.52 -6.48
C ASN A 221 16.78 -18.22 -6.34
N ASP A 222 17.29 -17.92 -5.14
CA ASP A 222 18.10 -16.73 -4.84
C ASP A 222 17.48 -15.42 -5.40
N ASP A 223 16.15 -15.30 -5.29
CA ASP A 223 15.42 -14.17 -5.88
C ASP A 223 15.60 -12.88 -5.07
N ASP A 224 16.09 -11.83 -5.71
CA ASP A 224 16.37 -10.51 -5.12
C ASP A 224 15.16 -9.85 -4.43
N ARG A 225 13.92 -10.27 -4.75
CA ARG A 225 12.71 -9.75 -4.09
C ARG A 225 12.59 -10.25 -2.65
N VAL A 226 13.29 -11.33 -2.31
CA VAL A 226 13.27 -11.97 -1.00
C VAL A 226 14.52 -11.58 -0.22
N GLU A 227 14.34 -10.71 0.77
CA GLU A 227 15.35 -10.42 1.77
C GLU A 227 14.80 -10.81 3.15
N ASP A 228 15.39 -11.83 3.80
CA ASP A 228 14.89 -12.39 5.07
C ASP A 228 14.81 -11.35 6.21
N LEU A 229 15.68 -10.33 6.16
CA LEU A 229 15.72 -9.27 7.17
C LEU A 229 14.67 -8.18 6.94
N LYS A 230 14.18 -8.05 5.71
CA LYS A 230 13.23 -7.02 5.30
C LYS A 230 11.82 -7.40 5.73
N SER A 231 11.14 -6.46 6.38
CA SER A 231 9.77 -6.68 6.85
C SER A 231 8.84 -7.01 5.68
N PHE A 232 7.99 -8.03 5.84
CA PHE A 232 6.96 -8.45 4.90
C PHE A 232 7.45 -8.99 3.54
N SER A 233 8.76 -9.17 3.32
CA SER A 233 9.29 -9.66 2.04
C SER A 233 8.71 -11.04 1.68
N CYS A 234 8.79 -12.02 2.58
CA CYS A 234 8.25 -13.36 2.38
C CYS A 234 6.73 -13.40 2.25
N ALA A 235 6.02 -12.61 3.05
CA ALA A 235 4.56 -12.51 2.98
C ALA A 235 4.13 -11.98 1.60
N SER A 236 4.76 -10.91 1.15
CA SER A 236 4.49 -10.30 -0.17
C SER A 236 4.87 -11.23 -1.31
N TYR A 237 6.05 -11.87 -1.19
CA TYR A 237 6.53 -12.82 -2.17
C TYR A 237 5.61 -14.05 -2.31
N SER A 238 4.96 -14.47 -1.22
CA SER A 238 4.06 -15.62 -1.18
C SER A 238 2.61 -15.27 -1.58
N PHE A 239 2.09 -14.13 -1.11
CA PHE A 239 0.66 -13.83 -1.17
C PHE A 239 0.27 -12.80 -2.22
N CYS A 240 1.14 -11.83 -2.52
CA CYS A 240 0.83 -10.69 -3.38
C CYS A 240 1.48 -10.83 -4.76
N PRO A 241 0.83 -10.38 -5.84
CA PRO A 241 1.52 -10.14 -7.10
C PRO A 241 2.49 -8.95 -6.95
N ASP A 242 3.45 -8.87 -7.86
CA ASP A 242 4.36 -7.75 -7.99
C ASP A 242 4.10 -7.02 -9.32
N PRO A 243 3.26 -5.97 -9.33
CA PRO A 243 2.96 -5.21 -10.55
C PRO A 243 4.19 -4.45 -11.08
N CYS A 244 5.23 -4.26 -10.26
CA CYS A 244 6.49 -3.63 -10.67
C CYS A 244 7.48 -4.64 -11.29
N CYS A 245 7.30 -5.94 -11.03
CA CYS A 245 8.14 -6.98 -11.60
C CYS A 245 7.36 -8.05 -12.37
N PRO A 246 7.29 -7.94 -13.71
CA PRO A 246 6.58 -8.89 -14.55
C PRO A 246 7.40 -10.16 -14.85
N LEU A 247 8.32 -10.57 -13.95
CA LEU A 247 9.19 -11.72 -14.15
C LEU A 247 8.95 -12.78 -13.07
N LYS A 248 8.97 -14.05 -13.49
CA LYS A 248 8.82 -15.20 -12.58
C LYS A 248 10.03 -15.29 -11.65
N HIS A 249 11.23 -15.21 -12.22
CA HIS A 249 12.51 -15.26 -11.52
C HIS A 249 13.32 -14.00 -11.82
N VAL A 250 14.05 -13.51 -10.81
CA VAL A 250 14.84 -12.28 -10.90
C VAL A 250 16.18 -12.46 -10.20
N ASN A 251 17.26 -12.30 -10.94
CA ASN A 251 18.61 -12.18 -10.37
C ASN A 251 18.97 -10.76 -9.98
N LEU A 252 18.44 -9.78 -10.72
CA LEU A 252 18.68 -8.36 -10.49
C LEU A 252 17.38 -7.59 -10.70
N MET A 253 16.99 -6.76 -9.73
CA MET A 253 15.78 -5.94 -9.84
C MET A 253 15.74 -5.03 -11.09
N LYS A 254 16.91 -4.71 -11.68
CA LYS A 254 17.00 -3.98 -12.95
C LYS A 254 16.24 -4.68 -14.09
N ASP A 255 16.22 -6.00 -14.11
CA ASP A 255 15.56 -6.77 -15.18
C ASP A 255 14.04 -6.56 -15.15
N CYS A 256 13.46 -6.43 -13.95
CA CYS A 256 12.06 -6.02 -13.77
C CYS A 256 11.79 -4.63 -14.36
N TYR A 257 12.71 -3.68 -14.17
CA TYR A 257 12.56 -2.29 -14.62
C TYR A 257 12.72 -2.12 -16.14
N GLU A 258 13.54 -2.98 -16.76
CA GLU A 258 13.75 -2.95 -18.21
C GLU A 258 12.76 -3.84 -18.99
N SER A 259 11.88 -4.56 -18.29
CA SER A 259 10.80 -5.31 -18.95
C SER A 259 9.79 -4.36 -19.63
N PRO A 260 9.37 -4.63 -20.89
CA PRO A 260 8.33 -3.86 -21.57
C PRO A 260 6.97 -3.83 -20.85
N GLU A 261 6.72 -4.81 -19.98
CA GLU A 261 5.51 -4.90 -19.17
C GLU A 261 5.59 -4.07 -17.88
N ASN A 262 6.75 -3.51 -17.54
CA ASN A 262 6.89 -2.64 -16.38
C ASN A 262 6.00 -1.37 -16.54
N PRO A 263 5.21 -0.98 -15.53
CA PRO A 263 4.35 0.20 -15.60
C PRO A 263 5.10 1.50 -15.98
N CYS A 264 6.35 1.62 -15.55
CA CYS A 264 7.20 2.77 -15.79
C CYS A 264 7.91 2.75 -17.16
N TYR A 265 7.77 1.68 -17.95
CA TYR A 265 8.58 1.45 -19.16
C TYR A 265 8.36 2.50 -20.26
N ARG A 266 7.09 2.83 -20.56
CA ARG A 266 6.73 3.73 -21.67
C ARG A 266 7.02 5.20 -21.36
N SER A 267 6.79 5.59 -20.12
CA SER A 267 6.90 6.97 -19.67
C SER A 267 8.34 7.38 -19.36
N ASN A 268 9.28 6.42 -19.28
CA ASN A 268 10.67 6.67 -18.91
C ASN A 268 11.68 6.03 -19.86
N ALA A 269 12.80 6.72 -20.06
CA ALA A 269 13.96 6.17 -20.74
C ALA A 269 14.60 5.03 -19.92
N ALA A 270 15.35 4.15 -20.61
CA ALA A 270 16.12 3.08 -19.97
C ALA A 270 16.99 3.62 -18.81
N GLY A 271 17.08 2.87 -17.72
CA GLY A 271 17.76 3.26 -16.49
C GLY A 271 16.97 4.21 -15.57
N LYS A 272 15.82 4.75 -16.00
CA LYS A 272 14.93 5.60 -15.18
C LYS A 272 13.57 4.97 -14.89
N ARG A 273 13.43 3.67 -15.13
CA ARG A 273 12.17 2.91 -15.04
C ARG A 273 11.95 2.26 -13.67
N GLN A 274 12.56 2.81 -12.63
CA GLN A 274 12.38 2.32 -11.27
C GLN A 274 10.91 2.43 -10.88
N CYS A 275 10.33 1.29 -10.56
CA CYS A 275 8.96 1.13 -10.09
C CYS A 275 9.01 0.76 -8.62
N LYS A 276 8.30 1.52 -7.79
CA LYS A 276 8.10 1.19 -6.38
C LYS A 276 6.62 0.95 -6.14
N HIS A 277 6.28 -0.16 -5.51
CA HIS A 277 4.95 -0.41 -4.98
C HIS A 277 4.99 -0.21 -3.46
N ASP A 278 4.22 0.74 -2.93
CA ASP A 278 4.10 0.92 -1.49
C ASP A 278 2.90 0.14 -0.96
N MET A 279 3.20 -0.94 -0.24
CA MET A 279 2.18 -1.85 0.28
C MET A 279 1.26 -1.18 1.31
N THR A 280 1.65 -0.03 1.87
CA THR A 280 0.85 0.70 2.85
C THR A 280 -0.22 1.59 2.23
N GLU A 281 -0.19 1.81 0.91
CA GLU A 281 -1.14 2.69 0.22
C GLU A 281 -2.33 1.93 -0.40
N ASN A 282 -2.22 0.63 -0.61
CA ASN A 282 -3.28 -0.23 -1.15
C ASN A 282 -4.01 -1.04 -0.07
N THR A 283 -4.58 -0.34 0.91
CA THR A 283 -5.21 -1.02 2.06
C THR A 283 -6.68 -1.39 1.83
N GLU A 284 -7.27 -1.04 0.69
CA GLU A 284 -8.64 -1.40 0.34
C GLU A 284 -8.70 -2.79 -0.32
N PHE A 285 -9.53 -3.67 0.21
CA PHE A 285 -9.66 -5.05 -0.30
C PHE A 285 -10.12 -5.09 -1.77
N SER A 286 -10.97 -4.13 -2.17
CA SER A 286 -11.47 -4.04 -3.54
C SER A 286 -10.38 -3.69 -4.56
N ASP A 287 -9.38 -2.89 -4.19
CA ASP A 287 -8.29 -2.53 -5.07
C ASP A 287 -7.37 -3.73 -5.33
N ILE A 288 -7.15 -4.57 -4.32
CA ILE A 288 -6.40 -5.83 -4.43
C ILE A 288 -7.09 -6.78 -5.41
N ILE A 289 -8.40 -7.02 -5.24
CA ILE A 289 -9.17 -7.91 -6.14
C ILE A 289 -9.12 -7.41 -7.59
N LEU A 290 -9.24 -6.10 -7.77
CA LEU A 290 -9.33 -5.47 -9.10
C LEU A 290 -7.96 -5.18 -9.73
N ASN A 291 -6.85 -5.59 -9.10
CA ASN A 291 -5.49 -5.30 -9.53
C ASN A 291 -5.21 -3.79 -9.68
N ARG A 292 -5.76 -2.96 -8.80
CA ARG A 292 -5.57 -1.51 -8.77
C ARG A 292 -4.46 -1.15 -7.79
N TRP A 293 -3.22 -1.35 -8.23
CA TRP A 293 -2.04 -1.12 -7.42
C TRP A 293 -1.54 0.33 -7.52
N ASN A 294 -1.19 0.93 -6.38
CA ASN A 294 -0.55 2.24 -6.33
C ASN A 294 0.95 2.08 -6.50
N VAL A 295 1.36 2.00 -7.76
CA VAL A 295 2.78 2.01 -8.13
C VAL A 295 3.25 3.45 -8.29
N THR A 296 4.47 3.73 -7.89
CA THR A 296 5.16 5.00 -8.09
C THR A 296 6.29 4.82 -9.08
N CYS A 297 6.32 5.67 -10.11
CA CYS A 297 7.41 5.79 -11.05
C CYS A 297 8.09 7.15 -10.91
N ARG A 298 9.38 7.24 -11.26
CA ARG A 298 10.04 8.53 -11.42
C ARG A 298 9.48 9.24 -12.66
N CYS A 299 9.19 10.54 -12.54
CA CYS A 299 8.79 11.36 -13.68
C CYS A 299 10.01 11.98 -14.38
N PRO A 300 10.10 11.96 -15.72
CA PRO A 300 11.29 12.44 -16.43
C PRO A 300 11.49 13.96 -16.29
N GLN A 301 10.41 14.74 -16.20
CA GLN A 301 10.44 16.19 -16.00
C GLN A 301 10.79 16.60 -14.56
N GLN A 302 10.72 15.67 -13.59
CA GLN A 302 11.07 15.75 -12.16
C GLN A 302 10.50 16.91 -11.31
N ARG A 303 10.10 18.04 -11.89
CA ARG A 303 9.58 19.22 -11.19
C ARG A 303 8.14 19.47 -11.60
N GLY A 304 7.27 19.67 -10.62
CA GLY A 304 5.84 19.95 -10.83
C GLY A 304 5.07 18.83 -11.54
N TYR A 305 5.60 17.60 -11.58
CA TYR A 305 4.88 16.43 -12.10
C TYR A 305 4.92 15.31 -11.08
N GLU A 306 3.77 14.66 -10.89
CA GLU A 306 3.62 13.46 -10.06
C GLU A 306 3.13 12.28 -10.88
N TRP A 307 3.47 11.08 -10.43
CA TRP A 307 3.02 9.86 -11.09
C TRP A 307 1.58 9.53 -10.70
N ASN A 308 0.72 9.33 -11.69
CA ASN A 308 -0.63 8.84 -11.48
C ASN A 308 -0.71 7.35 -11.83
N SER A 309 -0.81 6.50 -10.80
CA SER A 309 -0.88 5.03 -10.95
C SER A 309 -2.11 4.56 -11.73
N ARG A 310 -3.24 5.27 -11.63
CA ARG A 310 -4.47 4.94 -12.34
C ARG A 310 -4.34 5.15 -13.85
N TYR A 311 -3.67 6.21 -14.27
CA TYR A 311 -3.48 6.53 -15.69
C TYR A 311 -2.15 6.03 -16.26
N GLY A 312 -1.21 5.61 -15.42
CA GLY A 312 0.10 5.13 -15.83
C GLY A 312 0.97 6.22 -16.47
N ILE A 313 0.78 7.47 -16.08
CA ILE A 313 1.44 8.64 -16.66
C ILE A 313 1.82 9.65 -15.58
N CYS A 314 2.80 10.48 -15.90
CA CYS A 314 3.11 11.67 -15.12
C CYS A 314 2.10 12.77 -15.45
N ILE A 315 1.42 13.27 -14.42
CA ILE A 315 0.48 14.38 -14.51
C ILE A 315 1.08 15.60 -13.82
N ASP A 316 0.64 16.78 -14.26
CA ASP A 316 0.99 18.04 -13.63
C ASP A 316 0.50 18.06 -12.17
N LEU A 317 1.37 18.42 -11.26
CA LEU A 317 1.02 18.61 -9.86
C LEU A 317 0.47 20.03 -9.70
N ASP A 318 -0.83 20.15 -9.43
CA ASP A 318 -1.40 21.46 -9.14
C ASP A 318 -1.05 21.89 -7.70
N GLU A 319 0.06 22.61 -7.54
CA GLU A 319 0.50 23.10 -6.22
C GLU A 319 -0.47 24.13 -5.63
N CYS A 320 -1.28 24.79 -6.46
CA CYS A 320 -2.31 25.73 -6.02
C CYS A 320 -3.48 25.01 -5.34
N LEU A 321 -3.95 23.90 -5.92
CA LEU A 321 -4.97 23.05 -5.31
C LEU A 321 -4.43 22.31 -4.09
N SER A 322 -3.18 21.84 -4.17
CA SER A 322 -2.52 21.08 -3.10
C SER A 322 -2.03 21.96 -1.95
N LYS A 323 -2.04 23.29 -2.12
CA LYS A 323 -1.52 24.29 -1.17
C LYS A 323 -0.06 24.05 -0.77
N THR A 324 0.72 23.44 -1.66
CA THR A 324 2.16 23.19 -1.48
C THR A 324 3.02 24.33 -2.02
N HIS A 325 2.40 25.32 -2.66
CA HIS A 325 3.06 26.53 -3.14
C HIS A 325 3.59 27.43 -2.01
N ASN A 326 4.56 28.29 -2.32
CA ASN A 326 5.12 29.27 -1.38
C ASN A 326 4.54 30.69 -1.53
N CYS A 327 3.49 30.89 -2.33
CA CYS A 327 2.83 32.19 -2.49
C CYS A 327 2.30 32.76 -1.17
N LYS A 328 2.49 34.07 -0.97
CA LYS A 328 2.05 34.80 0.23
C LYS A 328 0.54 35.07 0.17
N PRO A 329 -0.30 34.37 0.97
CA PRO A 329 -1.76 34.39 0.78
C PRO A 329 -2.41 35.77 0.97
N LYS A 330 -1.72 36.72 1.64
CA LYS A 330 -2.21 38.08 1.87
C LYS A 330 -1.99 39.00 0.67
N VAL A 331 -0.94 38.79 -0.11
CA VAL A 331 -0.49 39.71 -1.17
C VAL A 331 -0.41 39.06 -2.54
N GLU A 332 -0.52 37.73 -2.63
CA GLU A 332 -0.38 36.95 -3.85
C GLU A 332 -1.49 35.89 -3.98
N SER A 333 -1.84 35.60 -5.23
CA SER A 333 -2.66 34.47 -5.65
C SER A 333 -1.81 33.45 -6.42
N CYS A 334 -2.05 32.16 -6.20
CA CYS A 334 -1.38 31.08 -6.92
C CYS A 334 -2.04 30.85 -8.29
N LEU A 335 -1.23 30.70 -9.34
CA LEU A 335 -1.64 30.24 -10.66
C LEU A 335 -0.86 28.97 -11.02
N ASN A 336 -1.58 27.88 -11.27
CA ASN A 336 -0.97 26.61 -11.71
C ASN A 336 -0.53 26.70 -13.18
N LEU A 337 0.62 26.12 -13.51
CA LEU A 337 1.20 26.06 -14.85
C LEU A 337 1.76 24.65 -15.09
N PRO A 338 1.84 24.15 -16.33
CA PRO A 338 2.46 22.85 -16.59
C PRO A 338 3.91 22.78 -16.06
N GLY A 339 4.14 21.92 -15.07
CA GLY A 339 5.41 21.68 -14.38
C GLY A 339 5.81 22.72 -13.33
N SER A 340 4.95 23.70 -13.01
CA SER A 340 5.27 24.74 -12.01
C SER A 340 4.05 25.53 -11.54
N PHE A 341 4.22 26.43 -10.60
CA PHE A 341 3.22 27.45 -10.29
C PHE A 341 3.85 28.84 -10.34
N ARG A 342 3.00 29.86 -10.44
CA ARG A 342 3.40 31.26 -10.32
C ARG A 342 2.55 32.00 -9.31
N CYS A 343 3.19 32.78 -8.46
CA CYS A 343 2.51 33.70 -7.55
C CYS A 343 2.28 35.04 -8.26
N ILE A 344 1.03 35.51 -8.26
CA ILE A 344 0.61 36.73 -8.93
C ILE A 344 0.16 37.73 -7.87
N CYS A 345 0.71 38.94 -7.89
CA CYS A 345 0.36 39.98 -6.93
C CYS A 345 -1.13 40.34 -6.98
N HIS A 346 -1.74 40.48 -5.81
CA HIS A 346 -3.10 40.99 -5.64
C HIS A 346 -3.24 42.42 -6.17
N TRP A 347 -4.48 42.80 -6.49
CA TRP A 347 -4.76 44.12 -7.03
C TRP A 347 -4.40 45.27 -6.08
N GLY A 348 -3.41 46.07 -6.47
CA GLY A 348 -2.83 47.14 -5.65
C GLY A 348 -1.41 46.86 -5.21
N TYR A 349 -0.86 45.70 -5.56
CA TYR A 349 0.54 45.33 -5.39
C TYR A 349 1.22 45.14 -6.76
N ILE A 350 2.53 45.33 -6.83
CA ILE A 350 3.36 45.14 -8.03
C ILE A 350 4.56 44.28 -7.64
N TRP A 351 4.98 43.41 -8.55
CA TRP A 351 6.16 42.57 -8.37
C TRP A 351 7.43 43.42 -8.41
N ASP A 352 8.27 43.28 -7.39
CA ASP A 352 9.58 43.91 -7.31
C ASP A 352 10.68 42.86 -7.58
N GLU A 353 11.55 43.12 -8.57
CA GLU A 353 12.57 42.15 -8.99
C GLU A 353 13.72 42.02 -7.99
N GLU A 354 14.01 43.05 -7.21
CA GLU A 354 15.15 43.07 -6.28
C GLU A 354 14.82 42.33 -4.97
N SER A 355 13.62 42.56 -4.42
CA SER A 355 13.16 41.85 -3.21
C SER A 355 12.52 40.49 -3.50
N HIS A 356 12.14 40.21 -4.76
CA HIS A 356 11.30 39.07 -5.13
C HIS A 356 9.97 39.02 -4.35
N GLU A 357 9.35 40.18 -4.13
CA GLU A 357 8.10 40.31 -3.39
C GLU A 357 7.08 41.23 -4.06
N CYS A 358 5.80 41.04 -3.71
CA CYS A 358 4.73 41.94 -4.10
C CYS A 358 4.65 43.16 -3.15
N LEU A 359 5.04 44.34 -3.64
CA LEU A 359 5.02 45.59 -2.88
C LEU A 359 3.77 46.43 -3.20
N SER A 360 3.24 47.15 -2.22
CA SER A 360 2.05 47.99 -2.43
C SER A 360 2.33 49.12 -3.41
N SER A 361 1.54 49.22 -4.47
CA SER A 361 1.66 50.29 -5.45
C SER A 361 0.98 51.56 -4.95
N THR A 362 1.79 52.58 -4.65
CA THR A 362 1.34 53.93 -4.33
C THR A 362 0.59 54.58 -5.50
N ALA A 363 0.96 54.26 -6.74
CA ALA A 363 0.26 54.72 -7.93
C ALA A 363 -1.17 54.16 -8.04
N LEU A 364 -1.36 52.85 -7.78
CA LEU A 364 -2.70 52.22 -7.79
C LEU A 364 -3.55 52.65 -6.59
N SER A 365 -2.96 52.87 -5.42
CA SER A 365 -3.68 53.40 -4.25
C SER A 365 -4.13 54.85 -4.49
N MET A 366 -3.31 55.68 -5.15
CA MET A 366 -3.70 57.02 -5.60
C MET A 366 -4.83 57.01 -6.65
N LEU A 367 -4.85 56.05 -7.59
CA LEU A 367 -5.96 55.89 -8.54
C LEU A 367 -7.26 55.47 -7.84
N LYS A 368 -7.20 54.60 -6.82
CA LYS A 368 -8.36 54.25 -5.98
C LYS A 368 -8.90 55.47 -5.22
N LEU A 369 -8.03 56.32 -4.68
CA LEU A 369 -8.41 57.57 -4.01
C LEU A 369 -9.06 58.56 -4.98
N LYS A 370 -8.47 58.77 -6.17
CA LYS A 370 -9.06 59.62 -7.22
C LYS A 370 -10.43 59.11 -7.68
N ARG A 371 -10.62 57.79 -7.87
CA ARG A 371 -11.93 57.17 -8.18
C ARG A 371 -12.96 57.34 -7.05
N LYS A 372 -12.55 57.19 -5.79
CA LYS A 372 -13.42 57.43 -4.63
C LYS A 372 -13.81 58.90 -4.50
N GLN A 373 -12.87 59.82 -4.72
CA GLN A 373 -13.14 61.25 -4.78
C GLN A 373 -14.11 61.57 -5.91
N THR A 374 -13.85 61.14 -7.16
CA THR A 374 -14.77 61.36 -8.28
C THR A 374 -16.16 60.76 -8.05
N ARG A 375 -16.27 59.55 -7.45
CA ARG A 375 -17.58 58.99 -7.03
C ARG A 375 -18.27 59.85 -5.96
N LYS A 376 -17.56 60.31 -4.92
CA LYS A 376 -18.10 61.21 -3.89
C LYS A 376 -18.51 62.56 -4.46
N THR A 377 -17.72 63.14 -5.36
CA THR A 377 -18.02 64.41 -6.04
C THR A 377 -19.23 64.23 -6.96
N ARG A 378 -19.34 63.12 -7.70
CA ARG A 378 -20.50 62.80 -8.53
C ARG A 378 -21.77 62.60 -7.69
N GLN A 379 -21.68 61.92 -6.55
CA GLN A 379 -22.79 61.78 -5.60
C GLN A 379 -23.22 63.13 -5.00
N LYS A 380 -22.25 63.98 -4.62
CA LYS A 380 -22.52 65.35 -4.17
C LYS A 380 -23.15 66.20 -5.27
N LEU A 381 -22.67 66.12 -6.52
CA LEU A 381 -23.27 66.80 -7.68
C LEU A 381 -24.71 66.33 -7.92
N THR A 382 -25.01 65.02 -7.86
CA THR A 382 -26.39 64.54 -7.96
C THR A 382 -27.27 64.99 -6.80
N ALA A 383 -26.73 65.09 -5.59
CA ALA A 383 -27.45 65.61 -4.42
C ALA A 383 -27.70 67.12 -4.55
N TRP A 384 -26.73 67.88 -5.07
CA TRP A 384 -26.83 69.32 -5.27
C TRP A 384 -27.74 69.67 -6.45
N GLN A 385 -27.75 68.85 -7.52
CA GLN A 385 -28.74 68.94 -8.60
C GLN A 385 -30.16 68.66 -8.09
N LYS A 386 -30.34 67.63 -7.23
CA LYS A 386 -31.62 67.39 -6.55
C LYS A 386 -32.03 68.58 -5.67
N PHE A 387 -31.09 69.18 -4.93
CA PHE A 387 -31.36 70.34 -4.07
C PHE A 387 -31.69 71.61 -4.87
N LYS A 388 -31.01 71.86 -6.00
CA LYS A 388 -31.36 72.94 -6.94
C LYS A 388 -32.77 72.79 -7.49
N ASN A 389 -33.17 71.57 -7.87
CA ASN A 389 -34.54 71.32 -8.35
C ASN A 389 -35.59 71.59 -7.26
N ILE A 390 -35.25 71.43 -5.98
CA ILE A 390 -36.13 71.76 -4.84
C ILE A 390 -36.19 73.28 -4.59
N LEU A 391 -35.05 73.99 -4.69
CA LEU A 391 -35.00 75.45 -4.52
C LEU A 391 -35.66 76.22 -5.67
N PHE A 392 -35.51 75.76 -6.92
CA PHE A 392 -36.19 76.36 -8.07
C PHE A 392 -37.70 76.12 -8.06
N TRP A 393 -38.19 75.12 -7.32
CA TRP A 393 -39.62 74.94 -7.07
C TRP A 393 -40.21 75.90 -6.03
N ARG A 394 -39.37 76.69 -5.32
CA ARG A 394 -39.82 77.56 -4.23
C ARG A 394 -39.90 79.05 -4.58
N ASN A 395 -39.59 79.42 -5.83
CA ASN A 395 -39.67 80.79 -6.36
C ASN A 395 -40.66 80.93 -7.53
N SER A 396 -41.65 80.03 -7.65
CA SER A 396 -42.71 80.13 -8.67
C SER A 396 -44.09 79.83 -8.07
N SER A 397 -44.38 80.38 -6.90
CA SER A 397 -45.73 80.36 -6.30
C SER A 397 -46.11 81.73 -5.83
#